data_AF-M0FQ67-F1
#
_entry.id   AF-M0FQ67-F1
#
_cell.length_a   1.000
_cell.length_b   1.000
_cell.length_c   1.000
_cell.angle_alpha   90.00
_cell.angle_beta   90.00
_cell.angle_gamma   90.00
#
_symmetry.space_group_name_H-M   'P 1'
#
loop_
_entity.id
_entity.type
_entity.pdbx_description
1 polymer ?
#
loop_
_entity_poly.entity_id
_entity_poly.type
_entity_poly.pdbx_seq_one_letter_code
_entity_poly.pdbx_strand_id
1 'polypeptide(L)'
;MEPPVVPRDRLDGWTLVAEATERPFAAGPVSVTAATTRYERETPPPRPFFFASRLRLSPDADPNPALTRLVESRAREGFRDRLADRAITGLEHRDDRSLAVDDSEASRATLSTFHGRCTVDGERVPVEALLAVWERGEYLLAGGAYPTGDGFEATRQGVLTLVRGVRPPDAADGGSPERSD
;
A
#
# COMPACT_ATOMS: atom_id res chain seq x y z
N MET A 1 8.13 9.19 -12.36
CA MET A 1 7.52 9.48 -11.06
C MET A 1 8.30 8.67 -10.06
N GLU A 2 8.75 9.29 -8.98
CA GLU A 2 9.47 8.57 -7.93
C GLU A 2 8.46 7.92 -6.97
N PRO A 3 8.66 6.65 -6.57
CA PRO A 3 7.77 5.94 -5.65
C PRO A 3 7.76 6.58 -4.26
N PRO A 4 6.77 6.24 -3.42
CA PRO A 4 6.76 6.73 -2.06
C PRO A 4 7.89 6.13 -1.22
N VAL A 5 8.35 6.91 -0.24
CA VAL A 5 9.40 6.53 0.71
C VAL A 5 8.79 5.77 1.88
N VAL A 6 9.46 4.69 2.27
CA VAL A 6 9.13 3.89 3.44
C VAL A 6 10.33 4.01 4.41
N PRO A 7 10.13 4.46 5.66
CA PRO A 7 11.22 4.67 6.61
C PRO A 7 12.04 3.39 6.82
N ARG A 8 13.36 3.49 6.67
CA ARG A 8 14.28 2.34 6.74
C ARG A 8 14.28 1.68 8.11
N ASP A 9 14.16 2.46 9.18
CA ASP A 9 14.05 1.98 10.57
C ASP A 9 12.78 1.16 10.84
N ARG A 10 11.83 1.13 9.89
CA ARG A 10 10.61 0.30 9.98
C ARG A 10 10.67 -0.94 9.07
N LEU A 11 11.66 -1.01 8.18
CA LEU A 11 11.85 -2.08 7.21
C LEU A 11 12.69 -3.25 7.76
N ASP A 12 12.89 -3.35 9.08
CA ASP A 12 13.58 -4.48 9.69
C ASP A 12 12.95 -5.82 9.28
N GLY A 13 13.75 -6.66 8.60
CA GLY A 13 13.33 -7.96 8.08
C GLY A 13 12.47 -7.90 6.80
N TRP A 14 12.34 -6.74 6.16
CA TRP A 14 11.68 -6.54 4.88
C TRP A 14 12.70 -6.25 3.78
N THR A 15 12.66 -7.03 2.71
CA THR A 15 13.57 -6.88 1.57
C THR A 15 12.81 -6.29 0.39
N LEU A 16 13.33 -5.23 -0.23
CA LEU A 16 12.79 -4.69 -1.48
C LEU A 16 12.96 -5.74 -2.58
N VAL A 17 11.84 -6.21 -3.15
CA VAL A 17 11.83 -7.24 -4.20
C VAL A 17 11.44 -6.69 -5.57
N ALA A 18 10.76 -5.55 -5.62
CA ALA A 18 10.36 -4.92 -6.87
C ALA A 18 10.12 -3.42 -6.70
N GLU A 19 10.47 -2.68 -7.74
CA GLU A 19 10.05 -1.31 -7.97
C GLU A 19 9.49 -1.24 -9.40
N ALA A 20 8.29 -0.68 -9.55
CA ALA A 20 7.62 -0.61 -10.84
C ALA A 20 6.85 0.69 -10.97
N THR A 21 6.89 1.30 -12.15
CA THR A 21 5.96 2.36 -12.52
C THR A 21 5.03 1.83 -13.61
N GLU A 22 3.75 1.76 -13.29
CA GLU A 22 2.73 1.18 -14.15
C GLU A 22 1.61 2.20 -14.39
N ARG A 23 0.86 2.03 -15.47
CA ARG A 23 -0.42 2.72 -15.65
C ARG A 23 -1.53 1.74 -15.32
N PRO A 24 -1.91 1.59 -14.04
CA PRO A 24 -2.90 0.59 -13.65
C PRO A 24 -4.26 0.84 -14.30
N PHE A 25 -4.51 2.06 -14.81
CA PHE A 25 -5.81 2.42 -15.31
C PHE A 25 -5.78 3.59 -16.31
N ALA A 26 -6.64 3.47 -17.32
CA ALA A 26 -7.11 4.58 -18.14
C ALA A 26 -8.63 4.43 -18.34
N ALA A 27 -9.43 5.43 -17.95
CA ALA A 27 -10.82 5.54 -18.41
C ALA A 27 -11.14 6.93 -18.89
N GLY A 28 -11.65 6.96 -20.12
CA GLY A 28 -12.02 8.21 -20.78
C GLY A 28 -10.83 9.18 -20.77
N PRO A 29 -11.01 10.41 -20.30
CA PRO A 29 -9.95 11.41 -20.29
C PRO A 29 -8.94 11.25 -19.15
N VAL A 30 -9.18 10.37 -18.17
CA VAL A 30 -8.34 10.24 -16.97
C VAL A 30 -7.48 8.99 -17.04
N SER A 31 -6.17 9.17 -16.93
CA SER A 31 -5.18 8.10 -16.75
C SER A 31 -4.55 8.17 -15.37
N VAL A 32 -4.31 7.01 -14.76
CA VAL A 32 -3.59 6.91 -13.49
C VAL A 32 -2.23 6.29 -13.76
N THR A 33 -1.17 6.96 -13.32
CA THR A 33 0.17 6.39 -13.26
C THR A 33 0.49 6.07 -11.80
N ALA A 34 0.98 4.87 -11.53
CA ALA A 34 1.31 4.38 -10.20
C ALA A 34 2.80 4.04 -10.13
N ALA A 35 3.56 4.69 -9.25
CA ALA A 35 4.90 4.26 -8.89
C ALA A 35 4.84 3.43 -7.60
N THR A 36 5.08 2.13 -7.70
CA THR A 36 4.96 1.14 -6.62
C THR A 36 6.34 0.61 -6.21
N THR A 37 6.61 0.55 -4.91
CA THR A 37 7.67 -0.26 -4.30
C THR A 37 7.06 -1.44 -3.55
N ARG A 38 7.71 -2.60 -3.59
CA ARG A 38 7.22 -3.83 -2.98
C ARG A 38 8.32 -4.53 -2.18
N TYR A 39 7.96 -4.93 -0.98
CA TYR A 39 8.83 -5.56 0.00
C TYR A 39 8.25 -6.91 0.41
N GLU A 40 9.12 -7.86 0.70
CA GLU A 40 8.74 -9.19 1.20
C GLU A 40 9.61 -9.56 2.40
N ARG A 41 9.05 -10.39 3.30
CA ARG A 41 9.81 -11.01 4.37
C ARG A 41 10.35 -12.36 3.92
N GLU A 42 11.55 -12.69 4.37
CA GLU A 42 12.16 -14.01 4.17
C GLU A 42 11.57 -15.03 5.15
N THR A 43 10.31 -15.42 4.93
CA THR A 43 9.62 -16.47 5.68
C THR A 43 9.25 -17.63 4.76
N PRO A 44 8.85 -18.79 5.31
CA PRO A 44 8.19 -19.82 4.53
C PRO A 44 6.94 -19.27 3.82
N PRO A 45 6.58 -19.81 2.64
CA PRO A 45 5.34 -19.42 1.96
C PRO A 45 4.09 -19.77 2.80
N PRO A 46 3.02 -18.96 2.74
CA PRO A 46 2.91 -17.75 1.92
C PRO A 46 3.66 -16.58 2.58
N ARG A 47 4.56 -15.94 1.81
CA ARG A 47 5.43 -14.89 2.31
C ARG A 47 4.63 -13.61 2.56
N PRO A 48 4.73 -13.00 3.75
CA PRO A 48 4.23 -11.65 3.97
C PRO A 48 4.84 -10.69 2.96
N PHE A 49 3.98 -9.92 2.31
CA PHE A 49 4.42 -8.86 1.42
C PHE A 49 3.77 -7.53 1.82
N PHE A 50 4.47 -6.45 1.51
CA PHE A 50 4.03 -5.08 1.69
C PHE A 50 4.32 -4.32 0.40
N PHE A 51 3.49 -3.35 0.06
CA PHE A 51 3.76 -2.44 -1.03
C PHE A 51 3.29 -1.04 -0.68
N ALA A 52 3.94 -0.06 -1.27
CA ALA A 52 3.55 1.34 -1.22
C ALA A 52 3.51 1.87 -2.65
N SER A 53 2.51 2.67 -2.98
CA SER A 53 2.29 3.21 -4.31
C SER A 53 1.87 4.67 -4.24
N ARG A 54 2.45 5.47 -5.12
CA ARG A 54 2.11 6.88 -5.35
C ARG A 54 1.35 6.97 -6.66
N LEU A 55 0.19 7.63 -6.67
CA LEU A 55 -0.62 7.82 -7.86
C LEU A 55 -0.60 9.26 -8.33
N ARG A 56 -0.45 9.41 -9.65
CA ARG A 56 -0.70 10.67 -10.34
C ARG A 56 -1.80 10.50 -11.37
N LEU A 57 -2.78 11.39 -11.28
CA LEU A 57 -3.88 11.51 -12.22
C LEU A 57 -3.42 12.40 -13.39
N SER A 58 -3.84 12.04 -14.60
CA SER A 58 -3.64 12.85 -15.80
C SER A 58 -4.98 12.98 -16.54
N PRO A 59 -5.53 14.19 -16.75
CA PRO A 59 -4.98 15.48 -16.33
C PRO A 59 -4.88 15.60 -14.79
N ASP A 60 -3.95 16.43 -14.33
CA ASP A 60 -3.81 16.73 -12.90
C ASP A 60 -5.14 17.31 -12.40
N ALA A 61 -5.71 16.69 -11.37
CA ALA A 61 -7.00 17.04 -10.80
C ALA A 61 -6.89 17.03 -9.29
N ASP A 62 -7.40 18.09 -8.65
CA ASP A 62 -7.43 18.17 -7.20
C ASP A 62 -8.27 17.04 -6.59
N PRO A 63 -7.82 16.46 -5.45
CA PRO A 63 -8.59 15.46 -4.75
C PRO A 63 -9.99 15.97 -4.41
N ASN A 64 -11.00 15.16 -4.74
CA ASN A 64 -12.38 15.42 -4.38
C ASN A 64 -13.10 14.12 -4.08
N PRO A 65 -14.24 14.13 -3.36
CA PRO A 65 -14.90 12.92 -2.89
C PRO A 65 -15.25 11.92 -4.01
N ALA A 66 -15.56 12.38 -5.22
CA ALA A 66 -15.87 11.51 -6.35
C ALA A 66 -14.60 10.83 -6.89
N LEU A 67 -13.51 11.58 -7.02
CA LEU A 67 -12.20 11.04 -7.39
C LEU A 67 -11.66 10.10 -6.32
N THR A 68 -11.80 10.42 -5.04
CA THR A 68 -11.35 9.57 -3.93
C THR A 68 -12.06 8.22 -3.98
N ARG A 69 -13.39 8.21 -4.16
CA ARG A 69 -14.15 6.96 -4.33
C ARG A 69 -13.72 6.17 -5.57
N LEU A 70 -13.45 6.85 -6.68
CA LEU A 70 -12.95 6.20 -7.89
C LEU A 70 -11.59 5.56 -7.62
N VAL A 71 -10.65 6.30 -7.06
CA VAL A 71 -9.30 5.84 -6.71
C VAL A 71 -9.38 4.66 -5.74
N GLU A 72 -10.20 4.74 -4.69
CA GLU A 72 -10.41 3.63 -3.74
C GLU A 72 -10.98 2.38 -4.45
N SER A 73 -11.97 2.52 -5.33
CA SER A 73 -12.49 1.39 -6.10
C SER A 73 -11.41 0.73 -6.95
N ARG A 74 -10.67 1.54 -7.72
CA ARG A 74 -9.60 1.05 -8.60
C ARG A 74 -8.44 0.45 -7.83
N ALA A 75 -8.10 1.03 -6.69
CA ALA A 75 -7.12 0.50 -5.77
C ALA A 75 -7.49 -0.89 -5.28
N ARG A 76 -8.76 -1.07 -4.87
CA ARG A 76 -9.28 -2.36 -4.42
C ARG A 76 -9.30 -3.39 -5.55
N GLU A 77 -9.70 -3.00 -6.76
CA GLU A 77 -9.65 -3.85 -7.96
C GLU A 77 -8.21 -4.30 -8.26
N GLY A 78 -7.28 -3.36 -8.48
CA GLY A 78 -5.89 -3.69 -8.78
C GLY A 78 -5.18 -4.44 -7.64
N PHE A 79 -5.57 -4.21 -6.39
CA PHE A 79 -5.06 -4.98 -5.26
C PHE A 79 -5.53 -6.44 -5.29
N ARG A 80 -6.80 -6.69 -5.65
CA ARG A 80 -7.32 -8.05 -5.83
C ARG A 80 -6.60 -8.78 -6.95
N ASP A 81 -6.32 -8.10 -8.06
CA ASP A 81 -5.56 -8.69 -9.17
C ASP A 81 -4.13 -9.07 -8.73
N ARG A 82 -3.44 -8.16 -8.03
CA ARG A 82 -2.10 -8.43 -7.45
C ARG A 82 -2.09 -9.59 -6.45
N LEU A 83 -3.19 -9.80 -5.72
CA LEU A 83 -3.35 -10.93 -4.80
C LEU A 83 -3.59 -12.24 -5.58
N ALA A 84 -4.40 -12.19 -6.64
CA ALA A 84 -4.67 -13.33 -7.50
C ALA A 84 -3.38 -13.85 -8.18
N ASP A 85 -2.51 -12.94 -8.63
CA ASP A 85 -1.17 -13.29 -9.17
C ASP A 85 -0.29 -14.05 -8.18
N ARG A 86 -0.58 -13.94 -6.88
CA ARG A 86 0.10 -14.65 -5.78
C ARG A 86 -0.65 -15.89 -5.32
N ALA A 87 -1.56 -16.42 -6.14
CA ALA A 87 -2.45 -17.52 -5.81
C ALA A 87 -3.31 -17.27 -4.55
N ILE A 88 -3.54 -16.00 -4.20
CA ILE A 88 -4.46 -15.61 -3.13
C ILE A 88 -5.83 -15.39 -3.75
N THR A 89 -6.78 -16.24 -3.40
CA THR A 89 -8.13 -16.26 -4.00
C THR A 89 -9.21 -16.26 -2.92
N GLY A 90 -10.47 -16.12 -3.34
CA GLY A 90 -11.61 -16.07 -2.41
C GLY A 90 -11.57 -14.86 -1.50
N LEU A 91 -11.17 -13.71 -2.03
CA LEU A 91 -11.04 -12.46 -1.27
C LEU A 91 -12.42 -11.92 -0.88
N GLU A 92 -12.68 -11.90 0.40
CA GLU A 92 -13.87 -11.31 1.01
C GLU A 92 -13.47 -10.01 1.73
N HIS A 93 -14.18 -8.94 1.44
CA HIS A 93 -14.03 -7.68 2.16
C HIS A 93 -14.68 -7.82 3.54
N ARG A 94 -13.92 -7.49 4.59
CA ARG A 94 -14.34 -7.68 5.98
C ARG A 94 -14.72 -6.39 6.67
N ASP A 95 -13.92 -5.34 6.48
CA ASP A 95 -14.06 -4.09 7.22
C ASP A 95 -13.44 -2.92 6.46
N ASP A 96 -13.97 -1.71 6.68
CA ASP A 96 -13.33 -0.45 6.35
C ASP A 96 -13.24 0.40 7.61
N ARG A 97 -12.05 0.93 7.90
CA ARG A 97 -11.85 1.80 9.04
C ARG A 97 -10.91 2.94 8.71
N SER A 98 -11.06 4.03 9.45
CA SER A 98 -10.15 5.17 9.33
C SER A 98 -8.86 4.93 10.12
N LEU A 99 -7.71 5.05 9.47
CA LEU A 99 -6.38 4.91 10.04
C LEU A 99 -5.64 6.25 9.97
N ALA A 100 -5.10 6.73 11.09
CA ALA A 100 -4.17 7.85 11.07
C ALA A 100 -2.82 7.36 10.51
N VAL A 101 -2.29 8.07 9.51
CA VAL A 101 -0.90 7.93 9.05
C VAL A 101 -0.04 8.90 9.84
N ASP A 102 1.27 8.65 9.94
CA ASP A 102 2.15 9.45 10.79
C ASP A 102 2.49 10.83 10.17
N ASP A 103 1.72 11.31 9.19
CA ASP A 103 1.95 12.56 8.46
C ASP A 103 0.84 13.53 8.83
N SER A 104 1.20 14.69 9.39
CA SER A 104 0.20 15.68 9.81
C SER A 104 -0.48 16.39 8.65
N GLU A 105 0.14 16.40 7.46
CA GLU A 105 -0.41 17.02 6.25
C GLU A 105 -1.25 16.05 5.42
N ALA A 106 -1.22 14.76 5.76
CA ALA A 106 -2.03 13.75 5.10
C ALA A 106 -3.43 13.66 5.69
N SER A 107 -4.40 13.33 4.83
CA SER A 107 -5.72 12.92 5.27
C SER A 107 -5.68 11.57 5.98
N ARG A 108 -6.74 11.26 6.73
CA ARG A 108 -6.87 9.94 7.37
C ARG A 108 -7.05 8.88 6.28
N ALA A 109 -6.31 7.79 6.38
CA ALA A 109 -6.40 6.71 5.42
C ALA A 109 -7.67 5.88 5.58
N THR A 110 -8.30 5.54 4.47
CA THR A 110 -9.32 4.50 4.40
C THR A 110 -8.62 3.15 4.35
N LEU A 111 -8.63 2.41 5.47
CA LEU A 111 -8.05 1.07 5.57
C LEU A 111 -9.15 0.02 5.32
N SER A 112 -9.08 -0.66 4.19
CA SER A 112 -9.88 -1.84 3.86
C SER A 112 -9.16 -3.12 4.27
N THR A 113 -9.87 -4.02 4.95
CA THR A 113 -9.38 -5.35 5.33
C THR A 113 -10.06 -6.43 4.51
N PHE A 114 -9.28 -7.33 3.92
CA PHE A 114 -9.77 -8.47 3.14
C PHE A 114 -9.25 -9.77 3.73
N HIS A 115 -10.06 -10.82 3.69
CA HIS A 115 -9.64 -12.19 4.02
C HIS A 115 -9.69 -13.04 2.76
N GLY A 116 -8.69 -13.88 2.57
CA GLY A 116 -8.62 -14.80 1.44
C GLY A 116 -7.87 -16.07 1.82
N ARG A 117 -7.54 -16.87 0.81
CA ARG A 117 -6.76 -18.10 0.98
C ARG A 117 -5.67 -18.17 -0.08
N CYS A 118 -4.45 -18.44 0.35
CA CYS A 118 -3.34 -18.75 -0.54
C CYS A 118 -3.18 -20.27 -0.65
N THR A 119 -2.93 -20.78 -1.86
CA THR A 119 -2.57 -22.19 -2.04
C THR A 119 -1.06 -22.34 -2.00
N VAL A 120 -0.55 -23.06 -1.01
CA VAL A 120 0.88 -23.36 -0.85
C VAL A 120 1.04 -24.87 -0.74
N ASP A 121 1.79 -25.47 -1.66
CA ASP A 121 2.03 -26.92 -1.70
C ASP A 121 0.75 -27.78 -1.65
N GLY A 122 -0.34 -27.25 -2.20
CA GLY A 122 -1.67 -27.89 -2.21
C GLY A 122 -2.52 -27.62 -0.97
N GLU A 123 -1.97 -26.96 0.06
CA GLU A 123 -2.69 -26.56 1.27
C GLU A 123 -3.26 -25.14 1.16
N ARG A 124 -4.47 -24.93 1.70
CA ARG A 124 -5.13 -23.62 1.70
C ARG A 124 -4.81 -22.89 3.00
N VAL A 125 -3.89 -21.95 2.93
CA VAL A 125 -3.49 -21.12 4.06
C VAL A 125 -4.36 -19.84 4.09
N PRO A 126 -5.04 -19.54 5.20
CA PRO A 126 -5.80 -18.30 5.33
C PRO A 126 -4.87 -17.09 5.36
N VAL A 127 -5.26 -16.02 4.65
CA VAL A 127 -4.47 -14.79 4.49
C VAL A 127 -5.35 -13.59 4.81
N GLU A 128 -4.81 -12.64 5.55
CA GLU A 128 -5.38 -11.31 5.71
C GLU A 128 -4.60 -10.34 4.82
N ALA A 129 -5.34 -9.49 4.13
CA ALA A 129 -4.80 -8.48 3.24
C ALA A 129 -5.34 -7.10 3.66
N LEU A 130 -4.46 -6.12 3.74
CA LEU A 130 -4.77 -4.75 4.12
C LEU A 130 -4.48 -3.82 2.95
N LEU A 131 -5.38 -2.86 2.71
CA LEU A 131 -5.19 -1.80 1.74
C LEU A 131 -5.59 -0.48 2.39
N ALA A 132 -4.67 0.46 2.46
CA ALA A 132 -4.89 1.82 2.91
C ALA A 132 -4.75 2.78 1.73
N VAL A 133 -5.68 3.73 1.63
CA VAL A 133 -5.66 4.82 0.64
C VAL A 133 -5.83 6.15 1.37
N TRP A 134 -4.99 7.13 1.07
CA TRP A 134 -5.07 8.48 1.65
C TRP A 134 -4.53 9.54 0.68
N GLU A 135 -4.65 10.79 1.08
CA GLU A 135 -4.28 11.96 0.28
C GLU A 135 -3.24 12.81 1.01
N ARG A 136 -2.22 13.27 0.30
CA ARG A 136 -1.27 14.32 0.72
C ARG A 136 -0.88 15.14 -0.50
N GLY A 137 -1.77 16.03 -0.94
CA GLY A 137 -1.69 16.71 -2.26
C GLY A 137 -1.97 15.79 -3.45
N GLU A 138 -1.60 14.51 -3.34
CA GLU A 138 -1.88 13.44 -4.29
C GLU A 138 -2.30 12.16 -3.55
N TYR A 139 -2.70 11.13 -4.31
CA TYR A 139 -3.15 9.86 -3.73
C TYR A 139 -1.97 8.93 -3.43
N LEU A 140 -1.91 8.48 -2.19
CA LEU A 140 -0.98 7.48 -1.70
C LEU A 140 -1.73 6.22 -1.31
N LEU A 141 -1.10 5.08 -1.55
CA LEU A 141 -1.63 3.77 -1.24
C LEU A 141 -0.55 2.93 -0.60
N ALA A 142 -0.93 2.16 0.41
CA ALA A 142 -0.05 1.14 0.93
C ALA A 142 -0.87 -0.04 1.43
N GLY A 143 -0.29 -1.21 1.32
CA GLY A 143 -1.00 -2.43 1.69
C GLY A 143 -0.07 -3.60 1.74
N GLY A 144 -0.64 -4.76 2.03
CA GLY A 144 0.12 -5.99 2.14
C GLY A 144 -0.80 -7.17 2.41
N ALA A 145 -0.25 -8.37 2.32
CA ALA A 145 -0.95 -9.58 2.74
C ALA A 145 -0.02 -10.50 3.50
N TYR A 146 -0.59 -11.24 4.46
CA TYR A 146 0.13 -12.13 5.35
C TYR A 146 -0.77 -13.29 5.82
N PRO A 147 -0.18 -14.47 6.10
CA PRO A 147 -0.94 -15.59 6.65
C PRO A 147 -1.52 -15.25 8.03
N THR A 148 -2.73 -15.74 8.32
CA THR A 148 -3.41 -15.54 9.61
C THR A 148 -3.14 -16.67 10.62
N GLY A 149 -1.99 -17.34 10.51
CA GLY A 149 -1.56 -18.40 11.43
C GLY A 149 -0.87 -17.85 12.69
N ASP A 150 0.01 -18.64 13.29
CA ASP A 150 0.78 -18.21 14.46
C ASP A 150 1.58 -16.92 14.21
N GLY A 151 1.50 -15.98 15.15
CA GLY A 151 2.21 -14.69 15.05
C GLY A 151 1.63 -13.70 14.03
N PHE A 152 0.43 -13.96 13.49
CA PHE A 152 -0.19 -13.05 12.52
C PHE A 152 -0.42 -11.64 13.10
N GLU A 153 -0.73 -11.52 14.39
CA GLU A 153 -0.94 -10.20 15.02
C GLU A 153 0.32 -9.34 14.99
N ALA A 154 1.48 -9.92 15.27
CA ALA A 154 2.77 -9.22 15.19
C ALA A 154 3.06 -8.79 13.74
N THR A 155 2.78 -9.66 12.77
CA THR A 155 2.96 -9.35 11.34
C THR A 155 2.00 -8.24 10.89
N ARG A 156 0.73 -8.30 11.33
CA ARG A 156 -0.27 -7.26 11.10
C ARG A 156 0.16 -5.91 11.66
N GLN A 157 0.64 -5.87 12.89
CA GLN A 157 1.15 -4.63 13.49
C GLN A 157 2.38 -4.10 12.74
N GLY A 158 3.28 -4.97 12.28
CA GLY A 158 4.40 -4.59 11.42
C GLY A 158 3.96 -3.96 10.11
N VAL A 159 3.02 -4.58 9.39
CA VAL A 159 2.45 -4.03 8.14
C VAL A 159 1.74 -2.71 8.39
N LEU A 160 0.95 -2.59 9.46
CA LEU A 160 0.30 -1.32 9.81
C LEU A 160 1.31 -0.22 10.14
N THR A 161 2.41 -0.56 10.80
CA THR A 161 3.50 0.38 11.12
C THR A 161 4.19 0.88 9.84
N LEU A 162 4.38 0.00 8.85
CA LEU A 162 4.87 0.38 7.53
C LEU A 162 3.88 1.29 6.81
N VAL A 163 2.61 0.92 6.74
CA VAL A 163 1.54 1.71 6.10
C VAL A 163 1.49 3.12 6.67
N ARG A 164 1.53 3.28 8.00
CA ARG A 164 1.52 4.61 8.66
C ARG A 164 2.75 5.45 8.35
N GLY A 165 3.88 4.80 8.06
CA GLY A 165 5.15 5.45 7.79
C GLY A 165 5.35 5.90 6.35
N VAL A 166 4.49 5.47 5.42
CA VAL A 166 4.62 5.81 4.01
C VAL A 166 4.46 7.31 3.80
N ARG A 167 5.41 7.90 3.07
CA ARG A 167 5.47 9.32 2.72
C ARG A 167 5.73 9.50 1.22
N PRO A 168 5.32 10.60 0.60
CA PRO A 168 5.83 10.92 -0.73
C PRO A 168 7.33 11.30 -0.67
N PRO A 169 8.07 11.18 -1.78
CA PRO A 169 9.52 11.37 -1.81
C PRO A 169 9.98 12.79 -1.46
N ASP A 170 9.14 13.80 -1.73
CA ASP A 170 9.41 15.22 -1.38
C ASP A 170 9.28 15.52 0.12
N ALA A 171 8.89 14.54 0.95
CA ALA A 171 8.91 14.68 2.40
C ALA A 171 10.30 14.41 3.00
N ALA A 172 11.37 14.52 2.20
CA ALA A 172 12.73 14.55 2.70
C ALA A 172 12.80 15.59 3.82
N ASP A 173 13.27 15.14 4.99
CA ASP A 173 13.58 15.93 6.17
C ASP A 173 13.79 17.41 5.84
N GLY A 174 13.02 18.27 6.51
CA GLY A 174 13.33 19.69 6.66
C GLY A 174 14.60 19.91 7.48
N GLY A 175 15.69 19.23 7.11
CA GLY A 175 17.05 19.57 7.46
C GLY A 175 17.29 20.98 6.94
N SER A 176 17.09 21.93 7.84
CA SER A 176 17.50 23.31 7.65
C SER A 176 18.95 23.30 7.16
N PRO A 177 19.29 23.88 5.99
CA PRO A 177 20.67 24.28 5.78
C PRO A 177 20.92 25.38 6.80
N GLU A 178 21.68 25.02 7.82
CA GLU A 178 22.36 25.92 8.74
C GLU A 178 22.98 27.03 7.89
N ARG A 179 22.36 28.22 7.90
CA ARG A 179 22.95 29.41 7.31
C ARG A 179 24.06 29.85 8.24
N SER A 180 25.26 29.32 7.99
CA SER A 180 26.49 30.01 8.33
C SER A 180 26.69 31.12 7.31
N ASP A 181 26.54 32.36 7.76
CA ASP A 181 27.48 33.50 7.68
C ASP A 181 26.72 34.84 7.80
#